data_AF-A0A0C2F5P8-F1
#
_entry.id   AF-A0A0C2F5P8-F1
#
_cell.length_a   1.000
_cell.length_b   1.000
_cell.length_c   1.000
_cell.angle_alpha   90.00
_cell.angle_beta   90.00
_cell.angle_gamma   90.00
#
_symmetry.space_group_name_H-M   'P 1'
#
loop_
_entity.id
_entity.type
_entity.pdbx_description
1 polymer ?
#
loop_
_entity_poly.entity_id
_entity_poly.type
_entity_poly.pdbx_seq_one_letter_code
_entity_poly.pdbx_strand_id
1 'polypeptide(L)'
;MEASCLFKLLLGTNWVLFLWNYYLHYRQYNVHRQNEKRPQHVEALITEEVLSSEFAAGPISNGTEYTKARNYKLDKHTFSFAHDLFGQVWTTVVLVGGWLPWLWYACSPYPLPSVVFLAINSLVDTLVDLPWDMYDTFVIEEKHGFNKQTIGFYFADKTKKMALSLVIMAPILLAIEWIVEHGGNF
;
A
#
# COMPACT_ATOMS: atom_id res chain seq x y z
N MET A 1 16.65 -24.67 -17.98
CA MET A 1 15.96 -23.39 -18.29
C MET A 1 16.97 -22.28 -18.02
N GLU A 2 17.28 -21.42 -18.99
CA GLU A 2 18.27 -20.35 -18.78
C GLU A 2 17.76 -19.35 -17.72
N ALA A 3 18.62 -18.89 -16.81
CA ALA A 3 18.26 -17.94 -15.75
C ALA A 3 17.63 -16.65 -16.32
N SER A 4 18.09 -16.20 -17.48
CA SER A 4 17.52 -15.04 -18.19
C SER A 4 16.10 -15.29 -18.69
N CYS A 5 15.73 -16.52 -19.02
CA CYS A 5 14.37 -16.88 -19.42
C CYS A 5 13.41 -16.80 -18.23
N LEU A 6 13.82 -17.35 -17.08
CA LEU A 6 13.04 -17.28 -15.83
C LEU A 6 12.79 -15.84 -15.38
N PHE A 7 13.83 -14.99 -15.40
CA PHE A 7 13.69 -13.58 -15.04
C PHE A 7 12.73 -12.83 -15.95
N LYS A 8 12.83 -13.01 -17.27
CA LYS A 8 11.92 -12.40 -18.24
C LYS A 8 10.48 -12.86 -18.05
N LEU A 9 10.27 -14.15 -17.75
CA LEU A 9 8.94 -14.71 -17.48
C LEU A 9 8.33 -14.12 -16.21
N LEU A 10 9.10 -14.04 -15.13
CA LEU A 10 8.67 -13.46 -13.86
C LEU A 10 8.28 -11.99 -14.04
N LEU A 11 9.16 -11.20 -14.68
CA LEU A 11 8.89 -9.78 -14.93
C LEU A 11 7.68 -9.60 -15.86
N GLY A 12 7.59 -10.39 -16.93
CA GLY A 12 6.44 -10.36 -17.85
C GLY A 12 5.13 -10.68 -17.13
N THR A 13 5.11 -11.72 -16.31
CA THR A 13 3.92 -12.12 -15.52
C THR A 13 3.53 -11.02 -14.53
N ASN A 14 4.50 -10.43 -13.85
CA ASN A 14 4.27 -9.33 -12.91
C ASN A 14 3.61 -8.13 -13.61
N TRP A 15 4.10 -7.72 -14.78
CA TRP A 15 3.49 -6.64 -15.56
C TRP A 15 2.09 -7.00 -16.09
N VAL A 16 1.86 -8.24 -16.53
CA VAL A 16 0.53 -8.68 -16.97
C VAL A 16 -0.48 -8.62 -15.83
N LEU A 17 -0.10 -9.09 -14.63
CA LEU A 17 -0.95 -9.02 -13.44
C LEU A 17 -1.22 -7.56 -13.02
N PHE A 18 -0.20 -6.72 -13.07
CA PHE A 18 -0.36 -5.28 -12.80
C PHE A 18 -1.35 -4.64 -13.77
N LEU A 19 -1.16 -4.83 -15.09
CA LEU A 19 -2.04 -4.25 -16.11
C LEU A 19 -3.49 -4.73 -15.96
N TRP A 20 -3.68 -6.00 -15.62
CA TRP A 20 -5.01 -6.56 -15.36
C TRP A 20 -5.68 -5.89 -14.15
N ASN A 21 -5.00 -5.82 -13.01
CA ASN A 21 -5.55 -5.18 -11.80
C ASN A 21 -5.78 -3.68 -12.00
N TYR A 22 -4.84 -3.00 -12.65
CA TYR A 22 -4.95 -1.58 -12.99
C TYR A 22 -6.16 -1.31 -13.88
N TYR A 23 -6.42 -2.20 -14.86
CA TYR A 23 -7.63 -2.15 -15.68
C TYR A 23 -8.92 -2.35 -14.86
N LEU A 24 -8.94 -3.30 -13.93
CA LEU A 24 -10.10 -3.50 -13.04
C LEU A 24 -10.36 -2.28 -12.15
N HIS A 25 -9.31 -1.69 -11.58
CA HIS A 25 -9.41 -0.46 -10.80
C HIS A 25 -9.93 0.70 -11.67
N TYR A 26 -9.44 0.83 -12.90
CA TYR A 26 -9.92 1.83 -13.85
C TYR A 26 -11.42 1.65 -14.15
N ARG A 27 -11.87 0.41 -14.34
CA ARG A 27 -13.28 0.10 -14.55
C ARG A 27 -14.13 0.50 -13.34
N GLN A 28 -13.67 0.20 -12.12
CA GLN A 28 -14.35 0.60 -10.88
C GLN A 28 -14.44 2.13 -10.75
N TYR A 29 -13.35 2.84 -11.05
CA TYR A 29 -13.34 4.30 -11.07
C TYR A 29 -14.37 4.86 -12.06
N ASN A 30 -14.47 4.29 -13.26
CA ASN A 30 -15.46 4.71 -14.24
C ASN A 30 -16.91 4.48 -13.76
N VAL A 31 -17.17 3.38 -13.04
CA VAL A 31 -18.48 3.14 -12.42
C VAL A 31 -18.81 4.21 -11.37
N HIS A 32 -17.88 4.54 -10.48
CA HIS A 32 -18.10 5.59 -9.46
C HIS A 32 -18.26 6.99 -10.07
N ARG A 33 -17.61 7.25 -11.20
CA ARG A 33 -17.75 8.50 -11.95
C ARG A 33 -19.10 8.61 -12.65
N GLN A 34 -19.61 7.52 -13.21
CA GLN A 34 -20.90 7.51 -13.94
C GLN A 34 -22.11 7.44 -13.00
N ASN A 35 -21.97 6.81 -11.84
CA ASN A 35 -23.06 6.68 -10.85
C ASN A 35 -23.23 7.95 -10.01
N GLU A 36 -23.61 9.04 -10.66
CA GLU A 36 -23.84 10.31 -9.98
C GLU A 36 -25.04 10.27 -9.03
N LYS A 37 -26.05 9.46 -9.37
CA LYS A 37 -27.26 9.31 -8.57
C LYS A 37 -27.19 8.07 -7.69
N ARG A 38 -27.71 8.20 -6.47
CA ARG A 38 -27.84 7.09 -5.53
C ARG A 38 -28.75 6.00 -6.15
N PRO A 39 -28.41 4.70 -6.02
CA PRO A 39 -29.28 3.63 -6.48
C PRO A 39 -30.59 3.57 -5.68
N GLN A 40 -31.72 3.34 -6.36
CA GLN A 40 -33.06 3.32 -5.73
C GLN A 40 -33.22 2.24 -4.65
N HIS A 41 -32.52 1.11 -4.77
CA HIS A 41 -32.64 -0.01 -3.83
C HIS A 41 -31.97 0.24 -2.46
N VAL A 42 -31.06 1.22 -2.36
CA VAL A 42 -30.43 1.62 -1.08
C VAL A 42 -31.00 2.93 -0.54
N GLU A 43 -32.14 3.37 -1.08
CA GLU A 43 -32.73 4.65 -0.70
C GLU A 43 -33.11 4.73 0.78
N ALA A 44 -33.55 3.60 1.35
CA ALA A 44 -33.89 3.50 2.76
C ALA A 44 -32.65 3.53 3.70
N LEU A 45 -31.43 3.38 3.18
CA LEU A 45 -30.21 3.23 3.97
C LEU A 45 -29.27 4.44 3.94
N ILE A 46 -29.33 5.27 2.90
CA ILE A 46 -28.40 6.41 2.70
C ILE A 46 -29.22 7.68 2.54
N THR A 47 -29.62 8.34 3.62
CA THR A 47 -30.53 9.49 3.57
C THR A 47 -29.94 10.62 2.71
N GLU A 48 -30.75 11.25 1.85
CA GLU A 48 -30.37 12.48 1.14
C GLU A 48 -30.51 13.74 2.03
N GLU A 49 -30.47 13.57 3.34
CA GLU A 49 -30.41 14.71 4.24
C GLU A 49 -29.13 15.49 3.96
N VAL A 50 -29.29 16.81 3.85
CA VAL A 50 -28.14 17.71 3.83
C VAL A 50 -27.44 17.49 5.15
N LEU A 51 -26.24 16.93 5.05
CA LEU A 51 -25.36 16.63 6.16
C LEU A 51 -25.38 17.77 7.19
N SER A 52 -25.73 17.47 8.43
CA SER A 52 -25.68 18.45 9.51
C SER A 52 -24.28 19.06 9.60
N SER A 53 -24.21 20.35 9.96
CA SER A 53 -22.97 21.16 9.94
C SER A 53 -21.78 20.52 10.68
N GLU A 54 -22.04 19.57 11.58
CA GLU A 54 -21.07 18.83 12.38
C GLU A 54 -20.21 17.84 11.55
N PHE A 55 -20.76 17.22 10.49
CA PHE A 55 -20.00 16.34 9.59
C PHE A 55 -19.55 17.06 8.30
N ALA A 56 -20.02 18.30 8.11
CA ALA A 56 -19.70 19.22 7.02
C ALA A 56 -18.36 19.97 7.20
N ALA A 57 -17.58 19.65 8.24
CA ALA A 57 -16.34 20.35 8.57
C ALA A 57 -15.20 20.23 7.52
N GLY A 58 -15.44 19.58 6.36
CA GLY A 58 -14.49 19.52 5.24
C GLY A 58 -14.88 20.48 4.11
N PRO A 59 -13.93 21.04 3.34
CA PRO A 59 -14.15 22.11 2.35
C PRO A 59 -15.07 21.75 1.16
N ILE A 60 -15.58 20.52 1.07
CA ILE A 60 -16.46 20.00 -0.01
C ILE A 60 -17.89 19.73 0.50
N SER A 61 -18.40 20.52 1.44
CA SER A 61 -19.64 20.21 2.18
C SER A 61 -20.96 20.63 1.52
N ASN A 62 -21.03 20.69 0.19
CA ASN A 62 -22.27 21.03 -0.51
C ASN A 62 -22.78 19.80 -1.27
N GLY A 63 -23.38 18.83 -0.56
CA GLY A 63 -23.94 17.62 -1.16
C GLY A 63 -24.51 16.62 -0.14
N THR A 64 -25.26 15.62 -0.64
CA THR A 64 -25.82 14.50 0.15
C THR A 64 -24.72 13.56 0.67
N GLU A 65 -25.00 12.71 1.66
CA GLU A 65 -24.05 11.70 2.16
C GLU A 65 -23.46 10.83 1.04
N TYR A 66 -24.30 10.44 0.08
CA TYR A 66 -23.89 9.71 -1.12
C TYR A 66 -22.84 10.47 -1.95
N THR A 67 -23.03 11.77 -2.13
CA THR A 67 -22.10 12.62 -2.89
C THR A 67 -20.75 12.75 -2.18
N LYS A 68 -20.75 12.89 -0.85
CA LYS A 68 -19.52 12.91 -0.04
C LYS A 68 -18.76 11.58 -0.17
N ALA A 69 -19.46 10.46 0.01
CA ALA A 69 -18.86 9.13 -0.14
C ALA A 69 -18.31 8.87 -1.55
N ARG A 70 -19.03 9.32 -2.59
CA ARG A 70 -18.59 9.22 -3.99
C ARG A 70 -17.32 10.04 -4.24
N ASN A 71 -17.29 11.30 -3.81
CA ASN A 71 -16.13 12.18 -3.98
C ASN A 71 -14.91 11.65 -3.24
N TYR A 72 -15.09 11.14 -2.01
CA TYR A 72 -14.02 10.45 -1.26
C TYR A 72 -13.46 9.26 -2.05
N LYS A 73 -14.32 8.39 -2.57
CA LYS A 73 -13.89 7.23 -3.37
C LYS A 73 -13.16 7.66 -4.63
N LEU A 74 -13.63 8.69 -5.33
CA LEU A 74 -12.98 9.21 -6.54
C LEU A 74 -11.58 9.76 -6.23
N ASP A 75 -11.44 10.57 -5.18
CA ASP A 75 -10.14 11.08 -4.73
C ASP A 75 -9.19 9.92 -4.38
N LYS A 76 -9.67 8.94 -3.59
CA LYS A 76 -8.90 7.75 -3.21
C LYS A 76 -8.47 6.92 -4.43
N HIS A 77 -9.34 6.75 -5.42
CA HIS A 77 -8.99 6.05 -6.66
C HIS A 77 -7.91 6.79 -7.45
N THR A 78 -8.02 8.12 -7.61
CA THR A 78 -6.99 8.89 -8.33
C THR A 78 -5.62 8.79 -7.68
N PHE A 79 -5.57 8.81 -6.36
CA PHE A 79 -4.35 8.58 -5.61
C PHE A 79 -3.84 7.14 -5.75
N SER A 80 -4.72 6.15 -5.60
CA SER A 80 -4.38 4.73 -5.76
C SER A 80 -3.74 4.45 -7.12
N PHE A 81 -4.26 5.03 -8.21
CA PHE A 81 -3.66 4.84 -9.53
C PHE A 81 -2.21 5.33 -9.61
N ALA A 82 -1.93 6.51 -9.05
CA ALA A 82 -0.58 7.06 -9.03
C ALA A 82 0.36 6.23 -8.15
N HIS A 83 -0.12 5.83 -6.96
CA HIS A 83 0.64 4.99 -6.04
C HIS A 83 0.93 3.60 -6.61
N ASP A 84 -0.07 2.94 -7.20
CA ASP A 84 0.06 1.61 -7.81
C ASP A 84 1.06 1.65 -8.97
N LEU A 85 1.00 2.68 -9.82
CA LEU A 85 1.95 2.86 -10.91
C LEU A 85 3.38 3.08 -10.40
N PHE A 86 3.53 3.93 -9.38
CA PHE A 86 4.82 4.14 -8.73
C PHE A 86 5.37 2.84 -8.15
N GLY A 87 4.57 2.08 -7.41
CA GLY A 87 4.96 0.79 -6.83
C GLY A 87 5.38 -0.23 -7.88
N GLN A 88 4.68 -0.27 -9.02
CA GLN A 88 5.04 -1.14 -10.14
C GLN A 88 6.39 -0.75 -10.78
N VAL A 89 6.60 0.56 -11.00
CA VAL A 89 7.88 1.07 -11.51
C VAL A 89 9.00 0.80 -10.52
N TRP A 90 8.78 1.06 -9.23
CA TRP A 90 9.73 0.81 -8.16
C TRP A 90 10.12 -0.68 -8.10
N THR A 91 9.13 -1.57 -8.10
CA THR A 91 9.35 -3.04 -8.15
C THR A 91 10.19 -3.43 -9.36
N THR A 92 9.90 -2.86 -10.54
CA THR A 92 10.67 -3.12 -11.76
C THR A 92 12.11 -2.63 -11.63
N VAL A 93 12.34 -1.45 -11.06
CA VAL A 93 13.69 -0.91 -10.80
C VAL A 93 14.46 -1.78 -9.81
N VAL A 94 13.83 -2.23 -8.73
CA VAL A 94 14.44 -3.12 -7.73
C VAL A 94 14.85 -4.46 -8.36
N LEU A 95 13.98 -5.06 -9.19
CA LEU A 95 14.23 -6.35 -9.84
C LEU A 95 15.29 -6.25 -10.94
N VAL A 96 15.21 -5.25 -11.82
CA VAL A 96 16.14 -5.09 -12.95
C VAL A 96 17.48 -4.50 -12.49
N GLY A 97 17.45 -3.58 -11.52
CA GLY A 97 18.63 -2.96 -10.94
C GLY A 97 19.41 -3.86 -9.98
N GLY A 98 18.88 -5.04 -9.63
CA GLY A 98 19.59 -5.98 -8.77
C GLY A 98 19.74 -5.50 -7.33
N TRP A 99 18.81 -4.69 -6.83
CA TRP A 99 18.83 -4.17 -5.47
C TRP A 99 18.87 -5.30 -4.43
N LEU A 100 18.05 -6.35 -4.61
CA LEU A 100 17.98 -7.46 -3.66
C LEU A 100 19.32 -8.23 -3.54
N PRO A 101 19.96 -8.69 -4.64
CA PRO A 101 21.31 -9.26 -4.56
C PRO A 101 22.33 -8.31 -3.95
N TRP A 102 22.32 -7.04 -4.36
CA TRP A 102 23.26 -6.04 -3.85
C TRP A 102 23.14 -5.88 -2.33
N LEU A 103 21.91 -5.74 -1.84
CA LEU A 103 21.61 -5.61 -0.42
C LEU A 103 22.00 -6.87 0.35
N TRP A 104 21.77 -8.06 -0.21
CA TRP A 104 22.21 -9.32 0.38
C TRP A 104 23.73 -9.36 0.58
N TYR A 105 24.51 -9.03 -0.45
CA TYR A 105 25.97 -9.00 -0.33
C TYR A 105 26.46 -7.96 0.67
N ALA A 106 25.77 -6.82 0.79
CA ALA A 106 26.07 -5.81 1.81
C ALA A 106 25.78 -6.29 3.24
N CYS A 107 24.77 -7.15 3.42
CA CYS A 107 24.37 -7.68 4.73
C CYS A 107 25.13 -8.94 5.14
N SER A 108 25.66 -9.71 4.19
CA SER A 108 26.37 -10.97 4.41
C SER A 108 27.51 -10.92 5.45
N PRO A 109 28.27 -9.81 5.65
CA PRO A 109 29.32 -9.75 6.66
C PRO A 109 28.84 -9.65 8.11
N TYR A 110 27.55 -9.33 8.34
CA TYR A 110 26.99 -9.11 9.67
C TYR A 110 26.46 -10.42 10.29
N PRO A 111 26.43 -10.54 11.63
CA PRO A 111 25.79 -11.67 12.28
C PRO A 111 24.29 -11.68 11.96
N LEU A 112 23.73 -12.87 11.68
CA LEU A 112 22.33 -13.07 11.29
C LEU A 112 21.97 -12.28 10.00
N PRO A 113 22.67 -12.55 8.88
CA PRO A 113 22.54 -11.76 7.65
C PRO A 113 21.09 -11.70 7.13
N SER A 114 20.32 -12.77 7.31
CA SER A 114 18.90 -12.86 6.96
C SER A 114 18.02 -11.85 7.71
N VAL A 115 18.28 -11.65 9.02
CA VAL A 115 17.55 -10.68 9.85
C VAL A 115 17.95 -9.24 9.52
N VAL A 116 19.25 -9.00 9.33
CA VAL A 116 19.78 -7.68 8.96
C VAL A 116 19.28 -7.26 7.58
N PHE A 117 19.30 -8.18 6.62
CA PHE A 117 18.75 -7.99 5.28
C PHE A 117 17.27 -7.59 5.34
N LEU A 118 16.46 -8.36 6.08
CA LEU A 118 15.04 -8.07 6.23
C LEU A 118 14.81 -6.70 6.88
N ALA A 119 15.54 -6.38 7.95
CA ALA A 119 15.41 -5.11 8.66
C ALA A 119 15.73 -3.91 7.77
N ILE A 120 16.84 -3.96 7.01
CA ILE A 120 17.22 -2.87 6.11
C ILE A 120 16.25 -2.78 4.95
N ASN A 121 15.84 -3.90 4.35
CA ASN A 121 14.89 -3.90 3.24
C ASN A 121 13.54 -3.30 3.67
N SER A 122 12.99 -3.75 4.80
CA SER A 122 11.73 -3.20 5.34
C SER A 122 11.84 -1.72 5.69
N LEU A 123 13.01 -1.26 6.16
CA LEU A 123 13.24 0.17 6.41
C LEU A 123 13.23 0.96 5.10
N VAL A 124 13.90 0.48 4.05
CA VAL A 124 13.89 1.13 2.73
C VAL A 124 12.48 1.20 2.17
N ASP A 125 11.74 0.08 2.18
CA ASP A 125 10.36 0.03 1.70
C ASP A 125 9.46 1.01 2.49
N THR A 126 9.62 1.04 3.82
CA THR A 126 8.87 1.99 4.68
C THR A 126 9.19 3.44 4.32
N LEU A 127 10.45 3.78 4.04
CA LEU A 127 10.85 5.14 3.67
C LEU A 127 10.34 5.55 2.28
N VAL A 128 10.31 4.61 1.34
CA VAL A 128 9.79 4.82 -0.02
C VAL A 128 8.27 5.03 0.00
N ASP A 129 7.55 4.28 0.84
CA ASP A 129 6.10 4.36 0.97
C ASP A 129 5.63 5.50 1.89
N LEU A 130 6.51 5.98 2.79
CA LEU A 130 6.21 7.05 3.74
C LEU A 130 5.56 8.30 3.11
N PRO A 131 6.09 8.90 2.01
CA PRO A 131 5.46 10.09 1.42
C PRO A 131 4.05 9.82 0.90
N TRP A 132 3.80 8.62 0.37
CA TRP A 132 2.48 8.22 -0.14
C TRP A 132 1.49 8.05 1.00
N ASP A 133 1.89 7.33 2.05
CA ASP A 133 1.05 7.12 3.23
C ASP A 133 0.74 8.42 3.98
N MET A 134 1.71 9.33 4.07
CA MET A 134 1.50 10.67 4.62
C MET A 134 0.53 11.50 3.79
N TYR A 135 0.65 11.46 2.46
CA TYR A 135 -0.29 12.17 1.58
C TYR A 135 -1.71 11.62 1.73
N ASP A 136 -1.85 10.30 1.81
CA ASP A 136 -3.14 9.67 2.01
C ASP A 136 -3.80 10.09 3.33
N THR A 137 -3.07 10.03 4.45
CA THR A 137 -3.60 10.37 5.77
C THR A 137 -3.82 11.88 5.95
N PHE A 138 -2.81 12.70 5.69
CA PHE A 138 -2.83 14.13 6.03
C PHE A 138 -3.39 15.03 4.93
N VAL A 139 -3.56 14.52 3.69
CA VAL A 139 -4.18 15.29 2.60
C VAL A 139 -5.54 14.70 2.23
N ILE A 140 -5.61 13.41 1.88
CA ILE A 140 -6.87 12.83 1.40
C ILE A 140 -7.85 12.63 2.55
N GLU A 141 -7.46 11.93 3.61
CA GLU A 141 -8.35 11.66 4.73
C GLU A 141 -8.70 12.92 5.52
N GLU A 142 -7.73 13.83 5.70
CA GLU A 142 -7.97 15.15 6.30
C GLU A 142 -8.98 15.98 5.48
N LYS A 143 -8.85 16.03 4.14
CA LYS A 143 -9.77 16.76 3.25
C LYS A 143 -11.23 16.30 3.41
N HIS A 144 -11.43 15.03 3.73
CA HIS A 144 -12.76 14.44 3.94
C HIS A 144 -13.21 14.42 5.42
N GLY A 145 -12.35 14.88 6.34
CA GLY A 145 -12.61 14.94 7.78
C GLY A 145 -12.52 13.59 8.49
N PHE A 146 -11.84 12.60 7.89
CA PHE A 146 -11.66 11.27 8.47
C PHE A 146 -10.40 11.17 9.33
N ASN A 147 -9.37 11.96 9.04
CA ASN A 147 -8.15 11.94 9.84
C ASN A 147 -8.40 12.51 11.24
N LYS A 148 -7.93 11.78 12.25
CA LYS A 148 -7.95 12.18 13.67
C LYS A 148 -6.57 12.08 14.31
N GLN A 149 -5.54 11.76 13.53
CA GLN A 149 -4.19 11.55 13.98
C GLN A 149 -3.39 12.83 13.87
N THR A 150 -2.50 13.07 14.83
CA THR A 150 -1.49 14.12 14.75
C THR A 150 -0.21 13.58 14.12
N ILE A 151 0.59 14.45 13.50
CA ILE A 151 1.87 14.08 12.87
C ILE A 151 2.79 13.36 13.87
N GLY A 152 2.88 13.86 15.11
CA GLY A 152 3.69 13.24 16.16
C GLY A 152 3.20 11.84 16.55
N PHE A 153 1.88 11.65 16.66
CA PHE A 153 1.29 10.34 16.94
C PHE A 153 1.54 9.36 15.79
N TYR A 154 1.40 9.80 14.55
CA TYR A 154 1.63 9.01 13.35
C TYR A 154 3.05 8.44 13.27
N PHE A 155 4.08 9.26 13.45
CA PHE A 155 5.48 8.78 13.42
C PHE A 155 5.79 7.86 14.60
N ALA A 156 5.27 8.17 15.80
CA ALA A 156 5.44 7.33 16.97
C ALA A 156 4.79 5.95 16.76
N ASP A 157 3.58 5.91 16.20
CA ASP A 157 2.86 4.67 15.90
C ASP A 157 3.55 3.85 14.82
N LYS A 158 3.98 4.47 13.71
CA LYS A 158 4.75 3.78 12.66
C LYS A 158 6.04 3.17 13.18
N THR A 159 6.81 3.92 13.96
CA THR A 159 8.08 3.44 14.53
C THR A 159 7.83 2.25 15.45
N LYS A 160 6.80 2.31 16.30
CA LYS A 160 6.40 1.20 17.18
C LYS A 160 5.96 -0.03 16.39
N LYS A 161 5.15 0.15 15.35
CA LYS A 161 4.69 -0.95 14.48
C LYS A 161 5.86 -1.63 13.77
N MET A 162 6.80 -0.86 13.23
CA MET A 162 8.00 -1.39 12.58
C MET A 162 8.88 -2.15 13.57
N ALA A 163 9.16 -1.58 14.73
CA ALA A 163 9.95 -2.23 15.77
C ALA A 163 9.30 -3.54 16.25
N LEU A 164 7.99 -3.51 16.51
CA LEU A 164 7.23 -4.69 16.92
C LEU A 164 7.23 -5.77 15.83
N SER A 165 7.04 -5.39 14.57
CA SER A 165 7.09 -6.31 13.43
C SER A 165 8.45 -7.00 13.34
N LEU A 166 9.56 -6.26 13.48
CA LEU A 166 10.91 -6.83 13.44
C LEU A 166 11.18 -7.76 14.63
N VAL A 167 10.76 -7.39 15.84
CA VAL A 167 10.91 -8.23 17.04
C VAL A 167 10.17 -9.55 16.90
N ILE A 168 9.01 -9.56 16.24
CA ILE A 168 8.23 -10.78 16.00
C ILE A 168 8.79 -11.58 14.82
N MET A 169 9.15 -10.92 13.72
CA MET A 169 9.61 -11.59 12.49
C MET A 169 11.01 -12.18 12.62
N ALA A 170 11.92 -11.54 13.36
CA ALA A 170 13.28 -12.04 13.54
C ALA A 170 13.34 -13.47 14.13
N PRO A 171 12.71 -13.80 15.27
CA PRO A 171 12.76 -15.16 15.80
C PRO A 171 12.03 -16.17 14.91
N ILE A 172 10.96 -15.77 14.22
CA ILE A 172 10.24 -16.62 13.27
C ILE A 172 11.16 -16.97 12.09
N LEU A 173 11.83 -15.96 11.52
CA LEU A 173 12.76 -16.15 10.41
C LEU A 173 13.90 -17.09 10.80
N LEU A 174 14.51 -16.87 11.97
CA LEU A 174 15.59 -17.72 12.47
C LEU A 174 15.12 -19.15 12.76
N ALA A 175 13.90 -19.33 13.26
CA ALA A 175 13.34 -20.66 13.46
C ALA A 175 13.12 -21.38 12.12
N ILE A 176 12.63 -20.68 11.10
CA ILE A 176 12.46 -21.23 9.75
C ILE A 176 13.81 -21.59 9.14
N GLU A 177 14.80 -20.69 9.22
CA GLU A 177 16.16 -20.92 8.73
C GLU A 177 16.78 -22.16 9.39
N TRP A 178 16.64 -22.27 10.72
CA TRP A 178 17.07 -23.45 11.46
C TRP A 178 16.40 -24.74 10.98
N ILE A 179 15.07 -24.73 10.77
CA ILE A 179 14.33 -25.88 10.25
C ILE A 179 14.82 -26.25 8.84
N VAL A 180 15.05 -25.27 7.96
CA VAL A 180 15.50 -25.53 6.59
C VAL A 180 16.91 -26.12 6.57
N GLU A 181 17.82 -25.62 7.41
CA GLU A 181 19.19 -26.15 7.53
C GLU A 181 19.23 -27.57 8.09
N HIS A 182 18.37 -27.87 9.07
CA HIS A 182 18.37 -29.17 9.76
C HIS A 182 17.34 -30.17 9.21
N GLY A 183 16.49 -29.72 8.28
CA GLY A 183 15.39 -30.51 7.73
C GLY A 183 15.86 -31.69 6.90
N GLY A 184 16.97 -31.57 6.16
CA GLY A 184 17.51 -32.65 5.33
C GLY A 184 16.69 -32.95 4.06
N ASN A 185 17.11 -33.97 3.29
CA ASN A 185 16.54 -34.36 1.99
C ASN A 185 15.23 -35.19 2.13
N PHE A 186 14.17 -34.62 2.72
CA PHE A 186 12.83 -35.22 2.68
C PHE A 186 11.97 -34.60 1.58
#